data_AF-A0A821RFI8-F1
#
_entry.id   AF-A0A821RFI8-F1
#
_cell.length_a   1.000
_cell.length_b   1.000
_cell.length_c   1.000
_cell.angle_alpha   90.00
_cell.angle_beta   90.00
_cell.angle_gamma   90.00
#
_symmetry.space_group_name_H-M   'P 1'
#
loop_
_entity.id
_entity.type
_entity.pdbx_description
1 polymer ?
#
loop_
_entity_poly.entity_id
_entity_poly.type
_entity_poly.pdbx_seq_one_letter_code
_entity_poly.pdbx_strand_id
1 'polypeptide(L)'
;MKEILTEMNATMNKLEKEKILSWSDFDNLLTKYNWTYEDYECALRVVHTRTTIIHKREPNARWVNQYNEEILRAWNANMDIQFVLDPYACAKYLMSYTTKPEREMSLLLEATHK
;
A
#
# COMPACT_ATOMS: atom_id res chain seq x y z
N MET A 1 16.55 6.30 -11.49
CA MET A 1 15.61 5.36 -10.82
C MET A 1 14.83 5.98 -9.68
N LYS A 2 15.45 6.48 -8.60
CA LYS A 2 14.71 7.17 -7.51
C LYS A 2 13.99 8.44 -7.98
N GLU A 3 14.53 9.11 -9.00
CA GLU A 3 13.93 10.30 -9.63
C GLU A 3 12.55 9.99 -10.24
N ILE A 4 12.44 8.93 -11.06
CA ILE A 4 11.16 8.49 -11.66
C ILE A 4 10.12 8.18 -10.59
N LEU A 5 10.49 7.43 -9.54
CA LEU A 5 9.58 7.15 -8.43
C LEU A 5 9.10 8.44 -7.74
N THR A 6 10.01 9.39 -7.54
CA THR A 6 9.68 10.67 -6.88
C THR A 6 8.73 11.50 -7.74
N GLU A 7 8.98 11.55 -9.05
CA GLU A 7 8.13 12.23 -10.02
C GLU A 7 6.74 11.59 -10.11
N MET A 8 6.67 10.26 -10.22
CA MET A 8 5.41 9.51 -10.23
C MET A 8 4.59 9.77 -8.97
N ASN A 9 5.20 9.76 -7.80
CA ASN A 9 4.51 10.04 -6.55
C ASN A 9 4.02 11.50 -6.46
N ALA A 10 4.85 12.46 -6.88
CA ALA A 10 4.47 13.87 -6.88
C ALA A 10 3.27 14.14 -7.81
N THR A 11 3.31 13.58 -9.01
CA THR A 11 2.22 13.67 -9.99
C THR A 11 0.94 13.05 -9.48
N MET A 12 1.02 11.86 -8.88
CA MET A 12 -0.14 11.18 -8.33
C MET A 12 -0.78 11.96 -7.18
N ASN A 13 0.02 12.54 -6.29
CA ASN A 13 -0.47 13.40 -5.21
C ASN A 13 -1.13 14.68 -5.76
N LYS A 14 -0.63 15.23 -6.88
CA LYS A 14 -1.25 16.38 -7.55
C LYS A 14 -2.61 16.01 -8.15
N LEU A 15 -2.67 14.90 -8.90
CA LEU A 15 -3.91 14.43 -9.54
C LEU A 15 -4.99 14.09 -8.53
N GLU A 16 -4.60 13.55 -7.38
CA GLU A 16 -5.51 13.30 -6.27
C GLU A 16 -6.10 14.60 -5.70
N LYS A 17 -5.26 15.62 -5.46
CA LYS A 17 -5.72 16.94 -5.00
C LYS A 17 -6.69 17.59 -5.98
N GLU A 18 -6.45 17.42 -7.28
CA GLU A 18 -7.28 17.97 -8.35
C GLU A 18 -8.53 17.09 -8.65
N LYS A 19 -8.67 15.93 -7.99
CA LYS A 19 -9.75 14.93 -8.19
C LYS A 19 -9.93 14.48 -9.64
N ILE A 20 -8.82 14.33 -10.37
CA ILE A 20 -8.84 14.01 -11.80
C ILE A 20 -8.87 12.49 -12.05
N LEU A 21 -8.58 11.66 -11.05
CA LEU A 21 -8.46 10.20 -11.21
C LEU A 21 -9.84 9.52 -11.38
N SER A 22 -10.16 9.08 -12.60
CA SER A 22 -11.31 8.22 -12.92
C SER A 22 -10.94 6.73 -12.85
N TRP A 23 -11.96 5.86 -12.88
CA TRP A 23 -11.86 4.40 -12.77
C TRP A 23 -11.30 3.70 -14.04
N SER A 24 -10.88 4.43 -15.07
CA SER A 24 -10.36 3.88 -16.34
C SER A 24 -9.02 4.46 -16.77
N ASP A 25 -8.30 5.10 -15.85
CA ASP A 25 -7.31 6.11 -16.24
C ASP A 25 -5.86 5.63 -16.24
N PHE A 26 -5.55 4.39 -15.82
CA PHE A 26 -4.15 3.97 -15.65
C PHE A 26 -3.32 4.05 -16.95
N ASP A 27 -3.77 3.41 -18.04
CA ASP A 27 -3.01 3.40 -19.30
C ASP A 27 -2.95 4.80 -19.95
N ASN A 28 -4.04 5.57 -19.81
CA ASN A 28 -4.10 6.96 -20.25
C ASN A 28 -3.13 7.84 -19.44
N LEU A 29 -2.98 7.57 -18.14
CA LEU A 29 -2.08 8.29 -17.26
C LEU A 29 -0.62 8.00 -17.62
N LEU A 30 -0.27 6.74 -17.87
CA LEU A 30 1.07 6.39 -18.35
C LEU A 30 1.38 7.12 -19.66
N THR A 31 0.45 7.08 -20.61
CA THR A 31 0.61 7.77 -21.91
C THR A 31 0.73 9.29 -21.76
N LYS A 32 -0.08 9.90 -20.89
CA LYS A 32 -0.10 11.37 -20.67
C LYS A 32 1.22 11.90 -20.10
N TYR A 33 1.88 11.14 -19.25
CA TYR A 33 3.15 11.52 -18.64
C TYR A 33 4.37 10.88 -19.33
N ASN A 34 4.15 10.24 -20.48
CA ASN A 34 5.19 9.57 -21.26
C ASN A 34 5.98 8.54 -20.43
N TRP A 35 5.28 7.82 -19.56
CA TRP A 35 5.82 6.69 -18.80
C TRP A 35 5.44 5.38 -19.47
N THR A 36 6.34 4.41 -19.40
CA THR A 36 6.09 3.04 -19.84
C THR A 36 5.62 2.17 -18.68
N TYR A 37 5.10 0.98 -18.99
CA TYR A 37 4.77 0.01 -17.94
C TYR A 37 6.03 -0.47 -17.21
N GLU A 38 7.16 -0.55 -17.93
CA GLU A 38 8.48 -0.88 -17.40
C GLU A 38 8.98 0.17 -16.40
N ASP A 39 8.73 1.46 -16.65
CA ASP A 39 9.04 2.53 -15.70
C ASP A 39 8.24 2.38 -14.41
N TYR A 40 6.96 2.01 -14.54
CA TYR A 40 6.10 1.73 -13.40
C TYR A 40 6.58 0.51 -12.62
N GLU A 41 6.90 -0.60 -13.28
CA GLU A 41 7.49 -1.77 -12.62
C GLU A 41 8.81 -1.43 -11.92
N CYS A 42 9.65 -0.62 -12.56
CA CYS A 42 10.91 -0.17 -11.99
C CYS A 42 10.67 0.63 -10.70
N ALA A 43 9.71 1.56 -10.73
CA ALA A 43 9.30 2.32 -9.55
C ALA A 43 8.79 1.39 -8.43
N LEU A 44 7.98 0.39 -8.76
CA LEU A 44 7.49 -0.60 -7.79
C LEU A 44 8.62 -1.41 -7.15
N ARG A 45 9.63 -1.83 -7.92
CA ARG A 45 10.81 -2.55 -7.40
C ARG A 45 11.66 -1.70 -6.47
N VAL A 46 11.69 -0.38 -6.67
CA VAL A 46 12.37 0.55 -5.75
C VAL A 46 11.59 0.69 -4.43
N VAL A 47 10.25 0.69 -4.48
CA VAL A 47 9.38 0.79 -3.29
C VAL A 47 9.39 -0.51 -2.47
N HIS A 48 9.29 -1.65 -3.15
CA HIS A 48 9.16 -2.95 -2.52
C HIS A 48 10.50 -3.69 -2.55
N THR A 49 11.19 -3.69 -1.41
CA THR A 49 12.46 -4.40 -1.22
C THR A 49 12.31 -5.91 -1.02
N ARG A 50 11.07 -6.38 -0.81
CA ARG A 50 10.72 -7.79 -0.60
C ARG A 50 9.76 -8.25 -1.67
N THR A 51 9.71 -9.55 -1.90
CA THR A 51 8.68 -10.18 -2.72
C THR A 51 7.30 -9.74 -2.23
N THR A 52 6.57 -9.04 -3.09
CA THR A 52 5.28 -8.43 -2.78
C THR A 52 4.32 -8.75 -3.92
N ILE A 53 3.11 -9.19 -3.59
CA ILE A 53 2.03 -9.31 -4.57
C ILE A 53 1.39 -7.94 -4.72
N ILE A 54 1.42 -7.41 -5.94
CA ILE A 54 0.81 -6.14 -6.29
C ILE A 54 -0.44 -6.46 -7.11
N HIS A 55 -1.59 -5.99 -6.63
CA HIS A 55 -2.84 -6.17 -7.33
C HIS A 55 -3.01 -5.10 -8.40
N LYS A 56 -3.60 -5.48 -9.54
CA LYS A 56 -4.07 -4.50 -10.51
C LYS A 56 -5.10 -3.60 -9.83
N ARG A 57 -4.87 -2.29 -9.89
CA ARG A 57 -5.70 -1.27 -9.25
C ARG A 57 -5.78 -0.06 -10.15
N GLU A 58 -6.93 0.60 -10.09
CA GLU A 58 -7.07 1.92 -10.68
C GLU A 58 -6.31 2.96 -9.85
N PRO A 59 -5.82 4.06 -10.47
CA PRO A 59 -5.06 5.10 -9.78
C PRO A 59 -5.82 5.69 -8.57
N ASN A 60 -7.15 5.81 -8.67
CA ASN A 60 -8.02 6.32 -7.61
C ASN A 60 -8.21 5.34 -6.45
N ALA A 61 -8.00 4.04 -6.66
CA ALA A 61 -8.17 2.99 -5.67
C ALA A 61 -6.90 2.73 -4.85
N ARG A 62 -5.89 3.60 -4.96
CA ARG A 62 -4.60 3.47 -4.27
C ARG A 62 -4.76 3.34 -2.74
N TRP A 63 -5.70 4.06 -2.16
CA TRP A 63 -5.97 4.08 -0.71
C TRP A 63 -6.98 3.03 -0.25
N VAL A 64 -7.47 2.20 -1.16
CA VAL A 64 -8.39 1.10 -0.83
C VAL A 64 -7.58 -0.10 -0.36
N ASN A 65 -7.91 -0.62 0.81
CA ASN A 65 -7.31 -1.85 1.34
C ASN A 65 -7.62 -3.04 0.44
N GLN A 66 -6.84 -4.11 0.56
CA GLN A 66 -7.13 -5.35 -0.17
C GLN A 66 -8.40 -6.00 0.40
N TYR A 67 -9.34 -6.30 -0.47
CA TYR A 67 -10.62 -6.90 -0.11
C TYR A 67 -11.02 -7.96 -1.14
N ASN A 68 -11.91 -8.87 -0.73
CA ASN A 68 -12.57 -9.81 -1.63
C ASN A 68 -14.03 -9.38 -1.81
N GLU A 69 -14.50 -9.20 -3.04
CA GLU A 69 -15.85 -8.69 -3.30
C GLU A 69 -16.96 -9.56 -2.70
N GLU A 70 -16.84 -10.89 -2.82
CA GLU A 70 -17.84 -11.83 -2.32
C GLU A 70 -17.87 -11.84 -0.79
N ILE A 71 -16.70 -11.84 -0.15
CA ILE A 71 -16.61 -11.77 1.32
C ILE A 71 -17.12 -10.41 1.80
N LEU A 72 -16.83 -9.32 1.09
CA LEU A 72 -17.31 -7.99 1.45
C LEU A 72 -18.84 -7.94 1.41
N ARG A 73 -19.47 -8.52 0.38
CA ARG A 73 -20.94 -8.60 0.26
C ARG A 73 -21.56 -9.49 1.32
N ALA A 74 -20.91 -10.62 1.64
CA ALA A 74 -21.42 -11.58 2.62
C ALA A 74 -21.27 -11.09 4.07
N TRP A 75 -20.12 -10.50 4.41
CA TRP A 75 -19.80 -10.06 5.78
C TRP A 75 -20.27 -8.62 6.03
N ASN A 76 -20.15 -7.73 5.03
CA ASN A 76 -20.47 -6.31 5.13
C ASN A 76 -19.70 -5.57 6.25
N ALA A 77 -18.39 -5.84 6.38
CA ALA A 77 -17.49 -5.09 7.26
C ALA A 77 -16.18 -4.73 6.56
N ASN A 78 -15.43 -3.79 7.15
CA ASN A 78 -14.11 -3.41 6.66
C ASN A 78 -13.18 -4.63 6.60
N MET A 79 -12.41 -4.75 5.51
CA MET A 79 -11.48 -5.85 5.31
C MET A 79 -10.08 -5.35 4.98
N ASP A 80 -9.11 -6.09 5.48
CA ASP A 80 -7.70 -5.93 5.19
C ASP A 80 -7.10 -7.33 5.06
N ILE A 81 -7.10 -7.86 3.84
CA ILE A 81 -6.70 -9.24 3.54
C ILE A 81 -5.43 -9.20 2.70
N GLN A 82 -4.36 -9.86 3.14
CA GLN A 82 -3.11 -9.92 2.40
C GLN A 82 -2.62 -11.36 2.23
N PHE A 83 -2.03 -11.66 1.07
CA PHE A 83 -1.35 -12.94 0.84
C PHE A 83 -0.11 -13.09 1.73
N VAL A 84 0.01 -14.25 2.38
CA VAL A 84 1.19 -14.60 3.18
C VAL A 84 2.28 -15.17 2.27
N LEU A 85 3.32 -14.38 2.03
CA LEU A 85 4.49 -14.76 1.23
C LEU A 85 5.64 -15.32 2.08
N ASP A 86 5.64 -15.02 3.38
CA ASP A 86 6.65 -15.46 4.34
C ASP A 86 5.95 -15.87 5.66
N PRO A 87 5.91 -17.17 5.99
CA PRO A 87 5.30 -17.67 7.22
C PRO A 87 5.94 -17.09 8.49
N TYR A 88 7.25 -16.81 8.47
CA TYR A 88 7.93 -16.21 9.61
C TYR A 88 7.48 -14.77 9.82
N ALA A 89 7.37 -13.98 8.74
CA ALA A 89 6.82 -12.63 8.82
C ALA A 89 5.38 -12.63 9.35
N CYS A 90 4.56 -13.61 8.98
CA CYS A 90 3.21 -13.79 9.50
C CYS A 90 3.21 -14.05 11.01
N ALA A 91 3.98 -15.04 11.49
CA ALA A 91 4.09 -15.34 12.91
C ALA A 91 4.61 -14.15 13.73
N LYS A 92 5.61 -13.43 13.19
CA LYS A 92 6.14 -12.21 13.80
C LYS A 92 5.07 -11.12 13.89
N TYR A 93 4.27 -10.94 12.85
CA TYR A 93 3.16 -9.97 12.85
C TYR A 93 2.12 -10.32 13.90
N LEU A 94 1.65 -11.57 13.94
CA LEU A 94 0.74 -12.09 14.96
C LEU A 94 1.26 -11.83 16.38
N MET A 95 2.51 -12.21 16.65
CA MET A 95 3.14 -11.98 17.94
C MET A 95 3.15 -10.49 18.29
N SER A 96 3.61 -9.64 17.38
CA SER A 96 3.67 -8.19 17.60
C SER A 96 2.31 -7.56 17.89
N TYR A 97 1.25 -8.11 17.30
CA TYR A 97 -0.12 -7.65 17.51
C TYR A 97 -0.64 -8.10 18.88
N THR A 98 -0.43 -9.36 19.23
CA THR A 98 -0.82 -9.90 20.54
C THR A 98 -0.10 -9.20 21.69
N THR A 99 1.18 -8.81 21.48
CA THR A 99 2.00 -8.14 22.50
C THR A 99 1.96 -6.61 22.41
N LYS A 100 1.01 -6.04 21.66
CA LYS A 100 0.90 -4.59 21.44
C LYS A 100 0.66 -3.83 22.76
N PRO A 101 -0.25 -4.25 23.66
CA PRO A 101 -0.49 -3.55 24.93
C PRO A 101 0.76 -3.49 25.82
N GLU A 102 1.51 -4.58 25.91
CA GLU A 102 2.73 -4.69 26.70
C GLU A 102 3.82 -3.76 26.18
N ARG A 103 3.93 -3.66 24.84
CA ARG A 103 4.84 -2.72 24.19
C ARG A 103 4.47 -1.27 24.50
N GLU A 104 3.19 -0.91 24.41
CA GLU A 104 2.72 0.45 24.72
C GLU A 104 2.95 0.81 26.18
N MET A 105 2.66 -0.10 27.11
CA MET A 105 2.92 0.08 28.54
C MET A 105 4.42 0.24 28.84
N SER A 106 5.27 -0.56 28.19
CA SER A 106 6.73 -0.45 28.35
C SER A 106 7.25 0.92 27.89
N LEU A 107 6.75 1.44 26.77
CA LEU A 107 7.10 2.79 26.27
C LEU A 107 6.64 3.91 27.21
N LEU A 108 5.45 3.77 27.79
CA LEU A 108 4.93 4.75 28.77
C LEU A 108 5.79 4.80 30.03
N LEU A 109 6.17 3.63 30.57
CA LEU A 109 7.04 3.54 31.74
C LEU A 109 8.41 4.17 31.47
N GLU A 110 9.03 3.88 30.32
CA GLU A 110 10.31 4.47 29.91
C GLU A 110 10.23 6.01 29.83
N ALA A 111 9.13 6.55 29.30
CA ALA A 111 8.91 7.99 29.19
C ALA A 111 8.73 8.69 30.55
N THR A 112 8.24 7.98 31.57
CA THR A 112 7.97 8.53 32.91
C THR A 112 9.23 8.53 33.80
N HIS A 113 10.25 7.75 33.44
CA HIS A 113 11.52 7.66 34.14
C HIS A 113 12.56 8.72 33.71
N LYS A 114 12.17 9.71 32.89
CA LYS A 114 12.95 10.91 32.56
C LYS A 114 12.41 12.12 33.30
#